data_AF-A0A3L7TL48-F1
#
_entry.id   AF-A0A3L7TL48-F1
#
_cell.length_a   1.000
_cell.length_b   1.000
_cell.length_c   1.000
_cell.angle_alpha   90.00
_cell.angle_beta   90.00
_cell.angle_gamma   90.00
#
_symmetry.space_group_name_H-M   'P 1'
#
loop_
_entity.id
_entity.type
_entity.pdbx_description
1 polymer ?
#
loop_
_entity_poly.entity_id
_entity_poly.type
_entity_poly.pdbx_seq_one_letter_code
_entity_poly.pdbx_strand_id
1 'polypeptide(L)'
;MIASNASAAEVIFNCAIVSATSTATQTTDMSAPFVGALIGNYDATTMPTGTRTIPGYFGGSGNNAIPYTASFVVAGDIVSHPVGTLTLGVDSAGLQVRVSNLDFDFLGAVPGVLAATVNINYQTFHTVAPNSIYPGGVTIPVPVGDAVVSQFDAVQTGKGIVGVLLPQKNGTKQFTIAVPVNYIIVATAIDQPVSDGTPVPGILTLIGVLVESTGTVALAIDISNSENATQPVEAEPFLDIPLALPTVLPSGGIANLLLSGDVTSLTVAQSLVASIDIAGVRQPMPADLNGDWLVNAMDLSLLLANWGGSGVGDITGDGIVSAQDLSLLLAYWS
;
A
#
# COMPACT_ATOMS: atom_id res chain seq x y z
N MET A 1 30.42 -29.54 37.37
CA MET A 1 28.98 -29.70 37.12
C MET A 1 28.57 -28.54 36.23
N ILE A 2 28.79 -28.69 34.92
CA ILE A 2 28.48 -27.66 33.93
C ILE A 2 26.99 -27.87 33.63
N ALA A 3 26.14 -27.02 34.19
CA ALA A 3 24.74 -26.99 33.81
C ALA A 3 24.68 -26.46 32.37
N SER A 4 24.46 -27.35 31.41
CA SER A 4 24.03 -26.99 30.07
C SER A 4 22.64 -26.38 30.21
N ASN A 5 22.56 -25.05 30.25
CA ASN A 5 21.30 -24.37 29.98
C ASN A 5 20.98 -24.67 28.52
N ALA A 6 20.15 -25.69 28.27
CA ALA A 6 19.47 -25.84 27.01
C ALA A 6 18.53 -24.63 26.86
N SER A 7 19.01 -23.55 26.24
CA SER A 7 18.10 -22.57 25.68
C SER A 7 17.38 -23.29 24.55
N ALA A 8 16.06 -23.49 24.67
CA ALA A 8 15.28 -23.99 23.54
C ALA A 8 15.57 -23.10 22.33
N ALA A 9 16.18 -23.69 21.30
CA ALA A 9 16.56 -22.97 20.11
C ALA A 9 15.30 -22.47 19.43
N GLU A 10 15.21 -21.17 19.25
CA GLU A 10 14.21 -20.55 18.41
C GLU A 10 14.16 -21.24 17.04
N VAL A 11 12.96 -21.60 16.61
CA VAL A 11 12.75 -22.26 15.32
C VAL A 11 12.53 -21.20 14.25
N ILE A 12 13.36 -21.20 13.22
CA ILE A 12 13.30 -20.22 12.13
C ILE A 12 12.50 -20.82 10.96
N PHE A 13 11.58 -20.05 10.40
CA PHE A 13 10.76 -20.37 9.24
C PHE A 13 10.94 -19.31 8.15
N ASN A 14 11.07 -19.77 6.91
CA ASN A 14 10.96 -18.93 5.73
C ASN A 14 9.49 -18.90 5.33
N CYS A 15 8.88 -17.72 5.40
CA CYS A 15 7.45 -17.54 5.23
C CYS A 15 7.14 -16.71 3.99
N ALA A 16 6.06 -17.06 3.30
CA ALA A 16 5.53 -16.33 2.17
C ALA A 16 4.02 -16.14 2.30
N ILE A 17 3.52 -15.00 1.83
CA ILE A 17 2.09 -14.73 1.77
C ILE A 17 1.43 -15.71 0.79
N VAL A 18 0.32 -16.30 1.21
CA VAL A 18 -0.55 -17.12 0.36
C VAL A 18 -1.55 -16.17 -0.32
N SER A 19 -1.16 -15.63 -1.47
CA SER A 19 -1.96 -14.61 -2.17
C SER A 19 -3.37 -15.09 -2.56
N ALA A 20 -3.57 -16.39 -2.75
CA ALA A 20 -4.86 -16.97 -3.12
C ALA A 20 -5.94 -16.86 -2.01
N THR A 21 -5.52 -16.75 -0.74
CA THR A 21 -6.44 -16.62 0.40
C THR A 21 -6.29 -15.28 1.13
N SER A 22 -5.31 -14.47 0.73
CA SER A 22 -5.05 -13.15 1.29
C SER A 22 -5.75 -12.05 0.50
N THR A 23 -6.27 -11.05 1.21
CA THR A 23 -6.94 -9.89 0.60
C THR A 23 -6.50 -8.61 1.29
N ALA A 24 -6.23 -7.55 0.52
CA ALA A 24 -6.07 -6.20 1.04
C ALA A 24 -7.07 -5.27 0.36
N THR A 25 -7.65 -4.36 1.15
CA THR A 25 -8.50 -3.27 0.69
C THR A 25 -7.87 -1.97 1.13
N GLN A 26 -7.37 -1.21 0.16
CA GLN A 26 -6.94 0.17 0.35
C GLN A 26 -8.08 1.09 -0.05
N THR A 27 -8.67 1.76 0.94
CA THR A 27 -9.64 2.84 0.71
C THR A 27 -8.88 4.15 0.68
N THR A 28 -9.08 4.91 -0.39
CA THR A 28 -8.53 6.25 -0.55
C THR A 28 -9.67 7.22 -0.76
N ASP A 29 -9.68 8.32 0.01
CA ASP A 29 -10.56 9.47 -0.17
C ASP A 29 -9.71 10.74 -0.11
N MET A 30 -9.46 11.33 -1.27
CA MET A 30 -8.77 12.60 -1.43
C MET A 30 -9.77 13.65 -1.86
N SER A 31 -9.73 14.81 -1.22
CA SER A 31 -10.60 15.93 -1.54
C SER A 31 -9.82 17.24 -1.48
N ALA A 32 -9.79 17.97 -2.59
CA ALA A 32 -9.19 19.30 -2.68
C ALA A 32 -10.27 20.31 -3.08
N PRO A 33 -10.93 20.97 -2.11
CA PRO A 33 -11.95 21.97 -2.39
C PRO A 33 -11.32 23.26 -2.95
N PHE A 34 -11.99 23.86 -3.93
CA PHE A 34 -11.62 25.12 -4.53
C PHE A 34 -12.84 25.96 -4.88
N VAL A 35 -12.63 27.27 -4.94
CA VAL A 35 -13.62 28.23 -5.42
C VAL A 35 -13.08 28.91 -6.66
N GLY A 36 -13.97 29.26 -7.58
CA GLY A 36 -13.55 29.76 -8.87
C GLY A 36 -14.65 30.43 -9.67
N ALA A 37 -14.33 30.71 -10.92
CA ALA A 37 -15.26 31.28 -11.88
C ALA A 37 -15.17 30.60 -13.24
N LEU A 38 -16.32 30.40 -13.87
CA LEU A 38 -16.46 30.05 -15.28
C LEU A 38 -16.68 31.34 -16.07
N ILE A 39 -15.87 31.58 -17.09
CA ILE A 39 -16.08 32.68 -18.03
C ILE A 39 -16.07 32.16 -19.46
N GLY A 40 -16.90 32.71 -20.34
CA GLY A 40 -16.86 32.35 -21.74
C GLY A 40 -15.53 32.74 -22.39
N ASN A 41 -15.06 31.99 -23.38
CA ASN A 41 -13.80 32.31 -24.07
C ASN A 41 -13.88 33.52 -25.04
N TYR A 42 -14.99 34.25 -25.05
CA TYR A 42 -15.15 35.47 -25.86
C TYR A 42 -14.11 36.53 -25.50
N ASP A 43 -13.40 36.98 -26.53
CA ASP A 43 -12.55 38.17 -26.49
C ASP A 43 -12.86 39.07 -27.68
N ALA A 44 -13.08 40.37 -27.44
CA ALA A 44 -13.54 41.29 -28.49
C ALA A 44 -12.52 41.48 -29.64
N THR A 45 -11.24 41.20 -29.39
CA THR A 45 -10.14 41.47 -30.32
C THR A 45 -9.60 40.22 -31.00
N THR A 46 -9.46 39.15 -30.23
CA THR A 46 -8.80 37.90 -30.64
C THR A 46 -9.81 36.80 -30.92
N MET A 47 -10.99 36.80 -30.28
CA MET A 47 -11.99 35.76 -30.48
C MET A 47 -13.45 36.27 -30.35
N PRO A 48 -13.88 37.14 -31.29
CA PRO A 48 -15.17 37.84 -31.19
C PRO A 48 -16.39 36.92 -31.38
N THR A 49 -16.19 35.71 -31.88
CA THR A 49 -17.22 34.67 -31.98
C THR A 49 -17.19 33.67 -30.84
N GLY A 50 -16.36 33.90 -29.81
CA GLY A 50 -16.26 33.06 -28.64
C GLY A 50 -17.56 33.03 -27.83
N THR A 51 -17.67 32.01 -26.98
CA THR A 51 -18.79 31.86 -26.07
C THR A 51 -18.75 32.96 -25.03
N ARG A 52 -19.90 33.53 -24.68
CA ARG A 52 -20.05 34.47 -23.56
C ARG A 52 -20.87 33.83 -22.45
N THR A 53 -20.56 34.15 -21.20
CA THR A 53 -21.33 33.73 -20.03
C THR A 53 -22.09 34.92 -19.42
N ILE A 54 -23.35 34.70 -19.06
CA ILE A 54 -24.22 35.72 -18.47
C ILE A 54 -24.98 35.11 -17.28
N PRO A 55 -24.98 35.75 -16.08
CA PRO A 55 -25.66 35.21 -14.90
C PRO A 55 -27.17 35.16 -15.06
N GLY A 56 -27.81 34.19 -14.40
CA GLY A 56 -29.25 34.02 -14.38
C GLY A 56 -29.81 33.36 -15.65
N TYR A 57 -31.14 33.24 -15.69
CA TYR A 57 -31.84 32.56 -16.79
C TYR A 57 -31.96 33.41 -18.06
N PHE A 58 -32.10 34.73 -17.92
CA PHE A 58 -32.44 35.62 -19.02
C PHE A 58 -31.88 37.03 -18.79
N GLY A 59 -31.72 37.79 -19.89
CA GLY A 59 -31.27 39.18 -19.85
C GLY A 59 -29.77 39.31 -19.61
N GLY A 60 -29.31 40.54 -19.40
CA GLY A 60 -27.88 40.83 -19.24
C GLY A 60 -27.12 40.98 -20.55
N SER A 61 -25.84 41.33 -20.43
CA SER A 61 -24.90 41.47 -21.54
C SER A 61 -23.47 41.29 -21.02
N GLY A 62 -22.47 41.48 -21.87
CA GLY A 62 -21.06 41.26 -21.50
C GLY A 62 -20.64 39.79 -21.57
N ASN A 63 -19.46 39.51 -21.05
CA ASN A 63 -18.94 38.18 -20.78
C ASN A 63 -18.55 38.21 -19.30
N ASN A 64 -19.28 37.49 -18.45
CA ASN A 64 -19.21 37.66 -17.00
C ASN A 64 -18.74 36.37 -16.34
N ALA A 65 -17.88 36.50 -15.35
CA ALA A 65 -17.49 35.41 -14.48
C ALA A 65 -18.72 34.84 -13.72
N ILE A 66 -18.93 33.53 -13.81
CA ILE A 66 -19.97 32.79 -13.08
C ILE A 66 -19.29 32.06 -11.92
N PRO A 67 -19.56 32.46 -10.66
CA PRO A 67 -18.97 31.80 -9.51
C PRO A 67 -19.40 30.34 -9.40
N TYR A 68 -18.46 29.49 -9.01
CA TYR A 68 -18.72 28.10 -8.67
C TYR A 68 -17.92 27.68 -7.42
N THR A 69 -18.41 26.64 -6.75
CA THR A 69 -17.61 25.86 -5.79
C THR A 69 -17.35 24.50 -6.39
N ALA A 70 -16.17 23.94 -6.17
CA ALA A 70 -15.84 22.62 -6.67
C ALA A 70 -14.90 21.87 -5.73
N SER A 71 -14.80 20.57 -5.91
CA SER A 71 -13.75 19.76 -5.28
C SER A 71 -13.19 18.76 -6.27
N PHE A 72 -11.86 18.66 -6.33
CA PHE A 72 -11.20 17.49 -6.93
C PHE A 72 -11.35 16.34 -5.94
N VAL A 73 -11.91 15.22 -6.40
CA VAL A 73 -12.15 14.04 -5.58
C VAL A 73 -11.57 12.81 -6.26
N VAL A 74 -10.72 12.10 -5.52
CA VAL A 74 -10.32 10.71 -5.82
C VAL A 74 -10.83 9.86 -4.69
N ALA A 75 -11.85 9.04 -4.95
CA ALA A 75 -12.47 8.22 -3.93
C ALA A 75 -12.71 6.81 -4.46
N GLY A 76 -12.32 5.81 -3.70
CA GLY A 76 -12.64 4.42 -3.99
C GLY A 76 -11.75 3.43 -3.25
N ASP A 77 -12.01 2.15 -3.55
CA ASP A 77 -11.33 1.02 -2.96
C ASP A 77 -10.48 0.31 -4.01
N ILE A 78 -9.21 0.08 -3.68
CA ILE A 78 -8.35 -0.86 -4.39
C ILE A 78 -8.38 -2.16 -3.61
N VAL A 79 -9.00 -3.19 -4.20
CA VAL A 79 -9.01 -4.55 -3.66
C VAL A 79 -7.97 -5.38 -4.40
N SER A 80 -7.02 -5.94 -3.66
CA SER A 80 -5.85 -6.64 -4.17
C SER A 80 -5.57 -7.93 -3.41
N HIS A 81 -4.65 -8.72 -3.95
CA HIS A 81 -4.17 -9.98 -3.36
C HIS A 81 -2.69 -9.83 -3.03
N PRO A 82 -2.33 -9.51 -1.77
CA PRO A 82 -0.96 -9.21 -1.40
C PRO A 82 0.00 -10.37 -1.70
N VAL A 83 1.25 -10.02 -1.98
CA VAL A 83 2.38 -10.96 -2.08
C VAL A 83 3.50 -10.46 -1.19
N GLY A 84 4.41 -11.34 -0.82
CA GLY A 84 5.52 -10.95 0.03
C GLY A 84 6.08 -12.09 0.85
N THR A 85 7.15 -11.78 1.57
CA THR A 85 7.86 -12.74 2.40
C THR A 85 8.20 -12.16 3.76
N LEU A 86 8.45 -13.05 4.72
CA LEU A 86 9.07 -12.71 5.99
C LEU A 86 9.83 -13.92 6.52
N THR A 87 10.81 -13.68 7.38
CA THR A 87 11.46 -14.72 8.19
C THR A 87 10.88 -14.66 9.60
N LEU A 88 10.29 -15.77 10.05
CA LEU A 88 9.68 -15.90 11.37
C LEU A 88 10.57 -16.74 12.27
N GLY A 89 10.96 -16.22 13.43
CA GLY A 89 11.56 -16.99 14.50
C GLY A 89 10.52 -17.27 15.59
N VAL A 90 10.38 -18.51 16.03
CA VAL A 90 9.41 -18.88 17.07
C VAL A 90 10.15 -19.50 18.26
N ASP A 91 10.08 -18.85 19.42
CA ASP A 91 10.51 -19.40 20.69
C ASP A 91 9.28 -19.70 21.55
N SER A 92 8.84 -20.95 21.46
CA SER A 92 7.68 -21.45 22.20
C SER A 92 7.91 -21.52 23.71
N ALA A 93 9.15 -21.69 24.17
CA ALA A 93 9.47 -21.78 25.58
C ALA A 93 9.60 -20.40 26.21
N GLY A 94 10.22 -19.46 25.49
CA GLY A 94 10.35 -18.07 25.88
C GLY A 94 9.11 -17.20 25.64
N LEU A 95 8.07 -17.75 25.01
CA LEU A 95 6.84 -17.05 24.63
C LEU A 95 7.11 -15.82 23.75
N GLN A 96 8.04 -15.98 22.81
CA GLN A 96 8.52 -14.92 21.93
C GLN A 96 8.36 -15.33 20.46
N VAL A 97 8.14 -14.32 19.62
CA VAL A 97 8.17 -14.44 18.16
C VAL A 97 9.09 -13.37 17.62
N ARG A 98 9.92 -13.67 16.62
CA ARG A 98 10.72 -12.68 15.91
C ARG A 98 10.27 -12.58 14.46
N VAL A 99 10.18 -11.36 13.95
CA VAL A 99 10.02 -11.09 12.51
C VAL A 99 11.25 -10.36 11.98
N SER A 100 11.81 -10.88 10.90
CA SER A 100 12.94 -10.31 10.16
C SER A 100 12.68 -10.43 8.65
N ASN A 101 13.34 -9.60 7.85
CA ASN A 101 13.23 -9.60 6.39
C ASN A 101 11.78 -9.53 5.88
N LEU A 102 10.89 -8.80 6.57
CA LEU A 102 9.54 -8.56 6.07
C LEU A 102 9.61 -7.65 4.84
N ASP A 103 8.99 -8.11 3.76
CA ASP A 103 8.86 -7.42 2.49
C ASP A 103 7.50 -7.78 1.89
N PHE A 104 6.53 -6.87 2.05
CA PHE A 104 5.15 -7.04 1.63
C PHE A 104 4.82 -6.07 0.51
N ASP A 105 4.23 -6.57 -0.57
CA ASP A 105 3.56 -5.81 -1.62
C ASP A 105 2.06 -5.99 -1.42
N PHE A 106 1.37 -4.92 -1.03
CA PHE A 106 -0.06 -4.95 -0.78
C PHE A 106 -0.90 -4.99 -2.05
N LEU A 107 -0.35 -4.62 -3.21
CA LEU A 107 -1.05 -4.64 -4.49
C LEU A 107 -0.97 -5.99 -5.20
N GLY A 108 0.05 -6.81 -4.89
CA GLY A 108 0.25 -8.09 -5.55
C GLY A 108 0.79 -7.94 -6.98
N ALA A 109 1.64 -6.94 -7.22
CA ALA A 109 2.18 -6.55 -8.52
C ALA A 109 1.13 -6.16 -9.57
N VAL A 110 -0.10 -5.82 -9.16
CA VAL A 110 -1.16 -5.32 -10.04
C VAL A 110 -1.52 -3.89 -9.64
N PRO A 111 -1.29 -2.89 -10.50
CA PRO A 111 -1.64 -1.51 -10.20
C PRO A 111 -3.13 -1.34 -9.88
N GLY A 112 -3.42 -0.57 -8.83
CA GLY A 112 -4.77 -0.14 -8.48
C GLY A 112 -5.16 1.12 -9.25
N VAL A 113 -6.40 1.21 -9.72
CA VAL A 113 -6.91 2.37 -10.47
C VAL A 113 -8.15 2.92 -9.77
N LEU A 114 -8.14 4.22 -9.52
CA LEU A 114 -9.23 4.98 -8.91
C LEU A 114 -9.66 6.09 -9.87
N ALA A 115 -10.97 6.29 -10.05
CA ALA A 115 -11.46 7.37 -10.90
C ALA A 115 -11.29 8.73 -10.20
N ALA A 116 -10.76 9.72 -10.90
CA ALA A 116 -10.69 11.09 -10.44
C ALA A 116 -11.85 11.90 -11.03
N THR A 117 -12.55 12.64 -10.17
CA THR A 117 -13.69 13.48 -10.55
C THR A 117 -13.52 14.91 -10.05
N VAL A 118 -14.05 15.88 -10.78
CA VAL A 118 -14.29 17.23 -10.29
C VAL A 118 -15.77 17.39 -10.06
N ASN A 119 -16.15 17.60 -8.81
CA ASN A 119 -17.53 17.85 -8.42
C ASN A 119 -17.78 19.35 -8.42
N ILE A 120 -18.41 19.88 -9.47
CA ILE A 120 -18.64 21.32 -9.65
C ILE A 120 -20.09 21.68 -9.29
N ASN A 121 -20.27 22.74 -8.50
CA ASN A 121 -21.55 23.37 -8.20
C ASN A 121 -21.50 24.84 -8.62
N TYR A 122 -22.31 25.21 -9.61
CA TYR A 122 -22.37 26.57 -10.15
C TYR A 122 -23.74 27.22 -9.95
N GLN A 123 -23.76 28.55 -9.97
CA GLN A 123 -24.99 29.33 -10.03
C GLN A 123 -25.60 29.27 -11.43
N THR A 124 -26.93 29.40 -11.53
CA THR A 124 -27.60 29.42 -12.84
C THR A 124 -27.02 30.51 -13.74
N PHE A 125 -26.66 30.13 -14.97
CA PHE A 125 -26.20 31.05 -16.01
C PHE A 125 -26.70 30.61 -17.38
N HIS A 126 -26.52 31.47 -18.37
CA HIS A 126 -26.74 31.12 -19.77
C HIS A 126 -25.57 31.59 -20.63
N THR A 127 -25.40 30.94 -21.77
CA THR A 127 -24.34 31.26 -22.73
C THR A 127 -24.89 31.94 -23.98
N VAL A 128 -24.02 32.67 -24.67
CA VAL A 128 -24.25 33.14 -26.04
C VAL A 128 -23.14 32.56 -26.92
N ALA A 129 -23.51 32.07 -28.12
CA ALA A 129 -22.61 31.37 -29.04
C ALA A 129 -21.95 30.11 -28.42
N PRO A 130 -22.70 29.02 -28.18
CA PRO A 130 -24.12 28.80 -28.48
C PRO A 130 -25.07 29.37 -27.40
N ASN A 131 -26.33 29.60 -27.76
CA ASN A 131 -27.37 29.95 -26.78
C ASN A 131 -27.77 28.70 -26.00
N SER A 132 -27.53 28.69 -24.69
CA SER A 132 -27.93 27.59 -23.80
C SER A 132 -28.13 28.09 -22.37
N ILE A 133 -29.09 27.53 -21.66
CA ILE A 133 -29.31 27.75 -20.23
C ILE A 133 -28.68 26.59 -19.45
N TYR A 134 -27.96 26.92 -18.37
CA TYR A 134 -27.34 26.02 -17.42
C TYR A 134 -28.00 26.22 -16.04
N PRO A 135 -28.98 25.40 -15.67
CA PRO A 135 -29.61 25.47 -14.35
C PRO A 135 -28.59 25.15 -13.24
N GLY A 136 -28.41 26.07 -12.30
CA GLY A 136 -27.54 25.87 -11.15
C GLY A 136 -28.22 25.13 -10.00
N GLY A 137 -27.49 24.96 -8.90
CA GLY A 137 -27.99 24.28 -7.69
C GLY A 137 -27.87 22.75 -7.71
N VAL A 138 -27.17 22.20 -8.68
CA VAL A 138 -26.80 20.77 -8.75
C VAL A 138 -25.29 20.62 -8.80
N THR A 139 -24.77 19.60 -8.13
CA THR A 139 -23.36 19.22 -8.23
C THR A 139 -23.19 18.22 -9.36
N ILE A 140 -22.31 18.53 -10.30
CA ILE A 140 -22.03 17.68 -11.46
C ILE A 140 -20.66 17.02 -11.28
N PRO A 141 -20.57 15.68 -11.23
CA PRO A 141 -19.31 14.97 -11.29
C PRO A 141 -18.79 14.96 -12.73
N VAL A 142 -17.63 15.57 -12.95
CA VAL A 142 -16.92 15.56 -14.23
C VAL A 142 -15.70 14.66 -14.10
N PRO A 143 -15.62 13.50 -14.78
CA PRO A 143 -14.41 12.69 -14.79
C PRO A 143 -13.25 13.50 -15.37
N VAL A 144 -12.12 13.53 -14.66
CA VAL A 144 -10.91 14.26 -15.08
C VAL A 144 -9.73 13.35 -15.38
N GLY A 145 -9.91 12.04 -15.22
CA GLY A 145 -8.91 11.02 -15.51
C GLY A 145 -8.89 9.96 -14.42
N ASP A 146 -7.84 9.17 -14.44
CA ASP A 146 -7.61 8.12 -13.46
C ASP A 146 -6.45 8.52 -12.53
N ALA A 147 -6.54 8.05 -11.29
CA ALA A 147 -5.44 7.96 -10.36
C ALA A 147 -4.98 6.50 -10.28
N VAL A 148 -3.68 6.28 -10.39
CA VAL A 148 -3.09 4.95 -10.43
C VAL A 148 -2.13 4.82 -9.26
N VAL A 149 -2.31 3.80 -8.44
CA VAL A 149 -1.34 3.36 -7.44
C VAL A 149 -0.59 2.18 -8.05
N SER A 150 0.66 2.40 -8.45
CA SER A 150 1.46 1.39 -9.13
C SER A 150 2.29 0.53 -8.19
N GLN A 151 2.56 1.02 -6.98
CA GLN A 151 3.34 0.32 -5.97
C GLN A 151 2.83 0.70 -4.58
N PHE A 152 2.69 -0.28 -3.69
CA PHE A 152 2.43 -0.07 -2.28
C PHE A 152 3.08 -1.19 -1.47
N ASP A 153 4.31 -0.93 -1.07
CA ASP A 153 5.14 -1.90 -0.36
C ASP A 153 5.39 -1.47 1.08
N ALA A 154 5.57 -2.45 1.96
CA ALA A 154 6.10 -2.28 3.31
C ALA A 154 7.35 -3.14 3.46
N VAL A 155 8.51 -2.49 3.57
CA VAL A 155 9.81 -3.15 3.71
C VAL A 155 10.37 -2.91 5.10
N GLN A 156 10.72 -3.96 5.82
CA GLN A 156 11.26 -3.86 7.18
C GLN A 156 12.55 -3.06 7.24
N THR A 157 12.64 -2.21 8.26
CA THR A 157 13.85 -1.46 8.56
C THR A 157 14.54 -2.00 9.81
N GLY A 158 15.87 -2.07 9.76
CA GLY A 158 16.69 -2.50 10.90
C GLY A 158 16.75 -4.03 11.07
N LYS A 159 17.02 -4.46 12.30
CA LYS A 159 17.18 -5.88 12.66
C LYS A 159 15.82 -6.52 12.94
N GLY A 160 15.82 -7.86 13.05
CA GLY A 160 14.63 -8.60 13.46
C GLY A 160 14.07 -8.11 14.80
N ILE A 161 12.76 -7.93 14.85
CA ILE A 161 12.02 -7.41 16.01
C ILE A 161 11.37 -8.58 16.73
N VAL A 162 11.42 -8.55 18.07
CA VAL A 162 10.78 -9.55 18.92
C VAL A 162 9.43 -9.02 19.38
N GLY A 163 8.39 -9.82 19.16
CA GLY A 163 7.04 -9.65 19.66
C GLY A 163 6.70 -10.70 20.72
N VAL A 164 5.47 -10.60 21.23
CA VAL A 164 4.97 -11.50 22.28
C VAL A 164 4.15 -12.61 21.65
N LEU A 165 4.31 -13.84 22.16
CA LEU A 165 3.56 -15.01 21.78
C LEU A 165 2.71 -15.49 22.98
N LEU A 166 1.39 -15.51 22.81
CA LEU A 166 0.43 -15.88 23.84
C LEU A 166 -0.25 -17.21 23.48
N PRO A 167 -0.03 -18.30 24.25
CA PRO A 167 -0.70 -19.56 24.00
C PRO A 167 -2.20 -19.46 24.34
N GLN A 168 -3.05 -20.02 23.49
CA GLN A 168 -4.49 -20.10 23.71
C GLN A 168 -4.93 -21.52 24.09
N LYS A 169 -6.09 -21.63 24.75
CA LYS A 169 -6.63 -22.90 25.25
C LYS A 169 -7.00 -23.90 24.15
N ASN A 170 -7.22 -23.42 22.93
CA ASN A 170 -7.52 -24.23 21.74
C ASN A 170 -6.25 -24.81 21.07
N GLY A 171 -5.06 -24.54 21.60
CA GLY A 171 -3.79 -25.00 21.05
C GLY A 171 -3.16 -24.07 20.01
N THR A 172 -3.82 -22.96 19.63
CA THR A 172 -3.20 -21.94 18.79
C THR A 172 -2.42 -20.93 19.63
N LYS A 173 -1.57 -20.12 18.99
CA LYS A 173 -0.84 -19.05 19.67
C LYS A 173 -1.21 -17.72 19.03
N GLN A 174 -1.58 -16.74 19.82
CA GLN A 174 -1.78 -15.38 19.34
C GLN A 174 -0.45 -14.63 19.41
N PHE A 175 -0.17 -13.81 18.41
CA PHE A 175 1.02 -12.97 18.44
C PHE A 175 0.71 -11.51 18.14
N THR A 176 1.54 -10.64 18.69
CA THR A 176 1.51 -9.21 18.41
C THR A 176 2.93 -8.70 18.28
N ILE A 177 3.20 -8.03 17.17
CA ILE A 177 4.50 -7.43 16.88
C ILE A 177 4.32 -6.11 16.12
N ALA A 178 5.06 -5.09 16.53
CA ALA A 178 5.12 -3.80 15.84
C ALA A 178 6.43 -3.76 15.04
N VAL A 179 6.35 -3.92 13.73
CA VAL A 179 7.51 -3.98 12.83
C VAL A 179 7.75 -2.59 12.24
N PRO A 180 8.89 -1.94 12.49
CA PRO A 180 9.26 -0.73 11.77
C PRO A 180 9.48 -1.03 10.29
N VAL A 181 8.75 -0.34 9.43
CA VAL A 181 8.82 -0.51 7.98
C VAL A 181 9.02 0.83 7.30
N ASN A 182 9.59 0.80 6.11
CA ASN A 182 9.47 1.88 5.15
C ASN A 182 8.30 1.55 4.24
N TYR A 183 7.31 2.42 4.20
CA TYR A 183 6.26 2.38 3.19
C TYR A 183 6.78 3.03 1.91
N ILE A 184 6.66 2.33 0.79
CA ILE A 184 7.05 2.81 -0.54
C ILE A 184 5.79 2.82 -1.38
N ILE A 185 5.31 4.03 -1.67
CA ILE A 185 4.09 4.24 -2.47
C ILE A 185 4.49 4.98 -3.73
N VAL A 186 4.08 4.47 -4.88
CA VAL A 186 4.20 5.17 -6.16
C VAL A 186 2.78 5.35 -6.69
N ALA A 187 2.39 6.60 -6.87
CA ALA A 187 1.05 6.94 -7.32
C ALA A 187 1.07 8.14 -8.27
N THR A 188 0.24 8.08 -9.29
CA THR A 188 -0.04 9.19 -10.22
C THR A 188 -1.51 9.55 -10.20
N ALA A 189 -1.84 10.81 -10.46
CA ALA A 189 -3.20 11.27 -10.70
C ALA A 189 -3.19 12.21 -11.90
N ILE A 190 -4.04 11.94 -12.91
CA ILE A 190 -4.11 12.73 -14.15
C ILE A 190 -2.70 12.88 -14.77
N ASP A 191 -1.98 11.75 -14.87
CA ASP A 191 -0.61 11.66 -15.37
C ASP A 191 0.45 12.49 -14.61
N GLN A 192 0.12 13.05 -13.45
CA GLN A 192 1.06 13.75 -12.57
C GLN A 192 1.44 12.87 -11.38
N PRO A 193 2.73 12.81 -10.97
CA PRO A 193 3.14 12.07 -9.79
C PRO A 193 2.59 12.73 -8.53
N VAL A 194 1.89 11.94 -7.71
CA VAL A 194 1.38 12.32 -6.37
C VAL A 194 2.28 11.73 -5.27
N SER A 195 2.85 10.56 -5.53
CA SER A 195 3.86 9.92 -4.69
C SER A 195 4.94 9.30 -5.58
N ASP A 196 6.20 9.56 -5.25
CA ASP A 196 7.36 9.25 -6.09
C ASP A 196 8.15 8.01 -5.63
N GLY A 197 7.62 7.26 -4.65
CA GLY A 197 8.32 6.13 -4.05
C GLY A 197 9.35 6.51 -2.98
N THR A 198 9.41 7.78 -2.55
CA THR A 198 10.24 8.16 -1.41
C THR A 198 9.83 7.35 -0.17
N PRO A 199 10.76 6.57 0.44
CA PRO A 199 10.43 5.74 1.60
C PRO A 199 9.95 6.57 2.79
N VAL A 200 8.74 6.28 3.27
CA VAL A 200 8.16 6.91 4.45
C VAL A 200 8.27 5.95 5.64
N PRO A 201 9.03 6.31 6.70
CA PRO A 201 9.11 5.48 7.90
C PRO A 201 7.76 5.35 8.59
N GLY A 202 7.39 4.13 8.94
CA GLY A 202 6.17 3.82 9.67
C GLY A 202 6.30 2.54 10.49
N ILE A 203 5.20 2.18 11.14
CA ILE A 203 5.12 0.95 11.94
C ILE A 203 3.99 0.10 11.36
N LEU A 204 4.31 -1.14 10.98
CA LEU A 204 3.35 -2.16 10.60
C LEU A 204 3.10 -3.07 11.80
N THR A 205 1.92 -2.94 12.41
CA THR A 205 1.53 -3.81 13.52
C THR A 205 0.93 -5.09 12.95
N LEU A 206 1.54 -6.23 13.23
CA LEU A 206 1.02 -7.55 12.89
C LEU A 206 0.36 -8.14 14.13
N ILE A 207 -0.93 -8.40 14.04
CA ILE A 207 -1.71 -9.09 15.07
C ILE A 207 -2.35 -10.28 14.39
N GLY A 208 -2.15 -11.46 14.98
CA GLY A 208 -2.62 -12.66 14.32
C GLY A 208 -2.59 -13.91 15.18
N VAL A 209 -3.03 -14.99 14.54
CA VAL A 209 -2.94 -16.34 15.08
C VAL A 209 -1.86 -17.09 14.34
N LEU A 210 -1.09 -17.87 15.08
CA LEU A 210 0.01 -18.70 14.63
C LEU A 210 -0.30 -20.15 15.01
N VAL A 211 -0.12 -21.04 14.03
CA VAL A 211 -0.27 -22.49 14.16
C VAL A 211 1.01 -23.15 13.67
N GLU A 212 1.69 -23.85 14.57
CA GLU A 212 2.89 -24.62 14.26
C GLU A 212 2.55 -26.09 14.02
N SER A 213 3.26 -26.70 13.07
CA SER A 213 3.29 -28.13 12.83
C SER A 213 4.75 -28.58 12.64
N THR A 214 4.98 -29.88 12.50
CA THR A 214 6.33 -30.41 12.25
C THR A 214 6.88 -29.85 10.93
N GLY A 215 7.86 -28.95 11.03
CA GLY A 215 8.54 -28.35 9.87
C GLY A 215 7.76 -27.26 9.13
N THR A 216 6.56 -26.87 9.57
CA THR A 216 5.74 -25.83 8.93
C THR A 216 5.08 -24.91 9.94
N VAL A 217 4.74 -23.70 9.50
CA VAL A 217 3.97 -22.72 10.26
C VAL A 217 2.92 -22.07 9.38
N ALA A 218 1.76 -21.78 9.95
CA ALA A 218 0.72 -20.98 9.32
C ALA A 218 0.40 -19.78 10.20
N LEU A 219 0.26 -18.60 9.59
CA LEU A 219 -0.15 -17.37 10.25
C LEU A 219 -1.39 -16.81 9.56
N ALA A 220 -2.34 -16.34 10.35
CA ALA A 220 -3.45 -15.52 9.90
C ALA A 220 -3.33 -14.16 10.59
N ILE A 221 -3.15 -13.09 9.80
CA ILE A 221 -2.85 -11.74 10.27
C ILE A 221 -3.93 -10.79 9.81
N ASP A 222 -4.44 -9.98 10.72
CA ASP A 222 -5.31 -8.86 10.40
C ASP A 222 -4.54 -7.55 10.56
N ILE A 223 -4.62 -6.71 9.53
CA ILE A 223 -3.99 -5.38 9.49
C ILE A 223 -5.10 -4.35 9.32
N SER A 224 -5.03 -3.31 10.14
CA SER A 224 -5.99 -2.20 10.15
C SER A 224 -5.22 -0.93 10.46
N ASN A 225 -4.94 -0.13 9.44
CA ASN A 225 -4.32 1.19 9.57
C ASN A 225 -5.20 2.23 8.91
N SER A 226 -5.36 3.38 9.55
CA SER A 226 -6.06 4.52 8.96
C SER A 226 -5.29 5.80 9.24
N GLU A 227 -5.17 6.64 8.23
CA GLU A 227 -4.59 7.97 8.34
C GLU A 227 -5.57 8.99 7.75
N ASN A 228 -5.67 10.15 8.40
CA ASN A 228 -6.41 11.28 7.88
C ASN A 228 -5.61 12.54 8.14
N ALA A 229 -5.25 13.25 7.07
CA ALA A 229 -4.47 14.46 7.12
C ALA A 229 -5.12 15.52 6.23
N THR A 230 -5.31 16.72 6.78
CA THR A 230 -5.65 17.92 6.02
C THR A 230 -4.46 18.85 6.07
N GLN A 231 -3.98 19.26 4.89
CA GLN A 231 -2.87 20.19 4.75
C GLN A 231 -3.30 21.41 3.94
N PRO A 232 -2.83 22.61 4.30
CA PRO A 232 -2.99 23.78 3.45
C PRO A 232 -2.18 23.59 2.17
N VAL A 233 -2.70 24.10 1.05
CA VAL A 233 -2.02 24.11 -0.23
C VAL A 233 -1.64 25.55 -0.55
N GLU A 234 -0.34 25.81 -0.68
CA GLU A 234 0.19 27.10 -1.17
C GLU A 234 0.55 26.93 -2.65
N ALA A 235 -0.46 26.95 -3.51
CA ALA A 235 -0.30 26.91 -4.96
C ALA A 235 -0.82 28.21 -5.58
N GLU A 236 -0.23 28.61 -6.71
CA GLU A 236 -0.78 29.72 -7.50
C GLU A 236 -2.16 29.31 -8.06
N PRO A 237 -3.16 30.22 -8.07
CA PRO A 237 -4.44 29.95 -8.69
C PRO A 237 -4.27 29.59 -10.17
N PHE A 238 -4.98 28.56 -10.62
CA PHE A 238 -5.03 28.25 -12.05
C PHE A 238 -6.01 29.20 -12.73
N LEU A 239 -5.63 29.70 -13.91
CA LEU A 239 -6.41 30.67 -14.66
C LEU A 239 -6.63 30.17 -16.09
N ASP A 240 -7.82 30.45 -16.59
CA ASP A 240 -8.21 30.31 -17.99
C ASP A 240 -8.01 28.91 -18.59
N ILE A 241 -8.25 27.86 -17.81
CA ILE A 241 -8.20 26.47 -18.29
C ILE A 241 -9.39 26.21 -19.21
N PRO A 242 -9.19 25.85 -20.50
CA PRO A 242 -10.29 25.60 -21.42
C PRO A 242 -11.18 24.44 -20.98
N LEU A 243 -12.49 24.68 -20.89
CA LEU A 243 -13.51 23.69 -20.55
C LEU A 243 -14.60 23.69 -21.63
N ALA A 244 -14.67 22.60 -22.39
CA ALA A 244 -15.74 22.37 -23.35
C ALA A 244 -16.97 21.80 -22.64
N LEU A 245 -17.99 22.64 -22.42
CA LEU A 245 -19.19 22.26 -21.69
C LEU A 245 -20.34 21.97 -22.67
N PRO A 246 -20.90 20.74 -22.70
CA PRO A 246 -22.08 20.46 -23.51
C PRO A 246 -23.25 21.37 -23.15
N THR A 247 -24.01 21.83 -24.14
CA THR A 247 -25.21 22.63 -23.86
C THR A 247 -26.30 21.77 -23.22
N VAL A 248 -27.04 22.35 -22.27
CA VAL A 248 -28.09 21.64 -21.52
C VAL A 248 -29.46 21.95 -22.12
N LEU A 249 -29.78 23.24 -22.28
CA LEU A 249 -31.09 23.71 -22.77
C LEU A 249 -30.92 24.85 -23.79
N PRO A 250 -31.00 24.59 -25.11
CA PRO A 250 -31.14 23.29 -25.76
C PRO A 250 -29.83 22.49 -25.78
N SER A 251 -29.94 21.16 -25.83
CA SER A 251 -28.78 20.27 -25.97
C SER A 251 -28.29 20.18 -27.42
N GLY A 252 -27.07 19.67 -27.61
CA GLY A 252 -26.49 19.40 -28.93
C GLY A 252 -25.42 20.38 -29.41
N GLY A 253 -25.03 21.36 -28.59
CA GLY A 253 -23.88 22.22 -28.83
C GLY A 253 -22.78 22.06 -27.77
N ILE A 254 -21.67 22.77 -27.97
CA ILE A 254 -20.58 22.88 -27.00
C ILE A 254 -20.34 24.37 -26.74
N ALA A 255 -20.41 24.76 -25.47
CA ALA A 255 -19.99 26.06 -24.98
C ALA A 255 -18.51 25.98 -24.56
N ASN A 256 -17.67 26.86 -25.08
CA ASN A 256 -16.25 26.86 -24.75
C ASN A 256 -16.01 27.89 -23.64
N LEU A 257 -15.85 27.39 -22.42
CA LEU A 257 -15.62 28.18 -21.23
C LEU A 257 -14.15 28.12 -20.82
N LEU A 258 -13.78 29.02 -19.94
CA LEU A 258 -12.50 29.12 -19.27
C LEU A 258 -12.75 28.95 -17.77
N LEU A 259 -12.04 28.02 -17.16
CA LEU A 259 -12.14 27.63 -15.76
C LEU A 259 -10.95 28.23 -15.01
N SER A 260 -11.25 28.97 -13.95
CA SER A 260 -10.24 29.56 -13.06
C SER A 260 -10.60 29.25 -11.62
N GLY A 261 -9.63 28.92 -10.78
CA GLY A 261 -9.89 28.56 -9.40
C GLY A 261 -8.63 28.53 -8.53
N ASP A 262 -8.87 28.47 -7.22
CA ASP A 262 -7.84 28.50 -6.20
C ASP A 262 -8.02 27.34 -5.21
N VAL A 263 -7.03 26.47 -5.13
CA VAL A 263 -7.01 25.29 -4.23
C VAL A 263 -6.29 25.67 -2.95
N THR A 264 -7.03 25.71 -1.85
CA THR A 264 -6.52 26.22 -0.55
C THR A 264 -6.16 25.12 0.44
N SER A 265 -6.70 23.92 0.23
CA SER A 265 -6.44 22.77 1.10
C SER A 265 -6.57 21.47 0.35
N LEU A 266 -5.86 20.46 0.84
CA LEU A 266 -5.94 19.08 0.41
C LEU A 266 -6.21 18.23 1.65
N THR A 267 -7.29 17.46 1.62
CA THR A 267 -7.56 16.41 2.60
C THR A 267 -7.29 15.06 1.98
N VAL A 268 -6.53 14.23 2.67
CA VAL A 268 -6.22 12.86 2.28
C VAL A 268 -6.60 11.96 3.46
N ALA A 269 -7.61 11.12 3.25
CA ALA A 269 -7.97 10.03 4.13
C ALA A 269 -7.64 8.72 3.44
N GLN A 270 -6.88 7.87 4.12
CA GLN A 270 -6.49 6.55 3.64
C GLN A 270 -6.72 5.51 4.71
N SER A 271 -7.18 4.34 4.31
CA SER A 271 -7.33 3.19 5.18
C SER A 271 -6.83 1.95 4.47
N LEU A 272 -6.05 1.13 5.17
CA LEU A 272 -5.66 -0.20 4.75
C LEU A 272 -6.27 -1.21 5.71
N VAL A 273 -7.13 -2.06 5.18
CA VAL A 273 -7.62 -3.26 5.86
C VAL A 273 -7.14 -4.47 5.08
N ALA A 274 -6.36 -5.35 5.71
CA ALA A 274 -5.89 -6.57 5.08
C ALA A 274 -6.08 -7.78 5.98
N SER A 275 -6.44 -8.91 5.37
CA SER A 275 -6.41 -10.23 5.98
C SER A 275 -5.40 -11.05 5.20
N ILE A 276 -4.32 -11.44 5.87
CA ILE A 276 -3.13 -12.03 5.24
C ILE A 276 -2.91 -13.41 5.85
N ASP A 277 -2.98 -14.41 4.99
CA ASP A 277 -2.55 -15.77 5.30
C ASP A 277 -1.10 -15.95 4.86
N ILE A 278 -0.29 -16.51 5.74
CA ILE A 278 1.12 -16.75 5.50
C ILE A 278 1.42 -18.22 5.78
N ALA A 279 2.11 -18.86 4.84
CA ALA A 279 2.63 -20.20 5.01
C ALA A 279 4.15 -20.14 5.11
N GLY A 280 4.71 -20.87 6.07
CA GLY A 280 6.15 -20.97 6.26
C GLY A 280 6.63 -22.40 6.34
N VAL A 281 7.84 -22.61 5.83
CA VAL A 281 8.58 -23.87 5.97
C VAL A 281 9.77 -23.62 6.88
N ARG A 282 10.06 -24.59 7.75
CA ARG A 282 11.20 -24.50 8.65
C ARG A 282 12.48 -24.38 7.83
N GLN A 283 13.33 -23.43 8.22
CA GLN A 283 14.60 -23.24 7.56
C GLN A 283 15.46 -24.50 7.75
N PRO A 284 16.07 -25.05 6.69
CA PRO A 284 16.99 -26.16 6.82
C PRO A 284 18.15 -25.82 7.77
N MET A 285 18.54 -26.78 8.58
CA MET A 285 19.73 -26.71 9.43
C MET A 285 20.82 -27.53 8.73
N PRO A 286 21.83 -26.91 8.08
CA PRO A 286 22.80 -27.65 7.27
C PRO A 286 23.57 -28.74 8.04
N ALA A 287 23.63 -28.62 9.37
CA ALA A 287 24.31 -29.55 10.26
C ALA A 287 23.40 -30.60 10.91
N ASP A 288 22.10 -30.57 10.64
CA ASP A 288 21.17 -31.64 11.03
C ASP A 288 21.32 -32.77 10.00
N LEU A 289 22.12 -33.77 10.35
CA LEU A 289 22.53 -34.84 9.44
C LEU A 289 21.56 -36.02 9.47
N ASN A 290 20.73 -36.13 10.50
CA ASN A 290 19.76 -37.22 10.66
C ASN A 290 18.31 -36.81 10.29
N GLY A 291 18.06 -35.51 10.10
CA GLY A 291 16.76 -34.94 9.72
C GLY A 291 15.76 -34.84 10.87
N ASP A 292 16.21 -34.87 12.12
CA ASP A 292 15.36 -34.77 13.31
C ASP A 292 15.11 -33.32 13.77
N TRP A 293 15.69 -32.37 13.05
CA TRP A 293 15.62 -30.93 13.28
C TRP A 293 16.29 -30.43 14.55
N LEU A 294 17.22 -31.20 15.10
CA LEU A 294 18.16 -30.78 16.12
C LEU A 294 19.56 -30.98 15.58
N VAL A 295 20.52 -30.24 16.10
CA VAL A 295 21.93 -30.44 15.79
C VAL A 295 22.63 -30.80 17.09
N ASN A 296 22.79 -32.08 17.33
CA ASN A 296 23.25 -32.60 18.60
C ASN A 296 24.31 -33.71 18.44
N ALA A 297 24.51 -34.48 19.51
CA ALA A 297 25.49 -35.56 19.53
C ALA A 297 25.23 -36.67 18.48
N MET A 298 23.98 -36.84 18.05
CA MET A 298 23.63 -37.78 16.98
C MET A 298 24.20 -37.31 15.63
N ASP A 299 24.06 -36.03 15.30
CA ASP A 299 24.64 -35.44 14.09
C ASP A 299 26.16 -35.46 14.13
N LEU A 300 26.74 -35.13 15.28
CA LEU A 300 28.18 -35.25 15.48
C LEU A 300 28.67 -36.68 15.25
N SER A 301 27.93 -37.69 15.71
CA SER A 301 28.29 -39.09 15.49
C SER A 301 28.25 -39.45 14.00
N LEU A 302 27.29 -38.92 13.24
CA LEU A 302 27.20 -39.11 11.79
C LEU A 302 28.34 -38.41 11.06
N LEU A 303 28.69 -37.19 11.47
CA LEU A 303 29.84 -36.46 10.91
C LEU A 303 31.14 -37.24 11.14
N LEU A 304 31.41 -37.65 12.38
CA LEU A 304 32.62 -38.39 12.74
C LEU A 304 32.68 -39.79 12.08
N ALA A 305 31.53 -40.42 11.82
CA ALA A 305 31.48 -41.68 11.09
C ALA A 305 31.94 -41.56 9.62
N ASN A 306 31.86 -40.37 9.04
CA ASN A 306 32.29 -40.08 7.66
C ASN A 306 33.64 -39.36 7.60
N TRP A 307 34.36 -39.23 8.72
CA TRP A 307 35.59 -38.43 8.81
C TRP A 307 36.65 -38.84 7.80
N GLY A 308 37.18 -37.86 7.05
CA GLY A 308 38.14 -38.06 5.96
C GLY A 308 37.55 -38.68 4.69
N GLY A 309 36.25 -39.00 4.66
CA GLY A 309 35.50 -39.44 3.50
C GLY A 309 34.63 -38.31 2.92
N SER A 310 33.53 -38.66 2.25
CA SER A 310 32.51 -37.71 1.76
C SER A 310 31.12 -38.15 2.24
N GLY A 311 30.06 -37.43 1.87
CA GLY A 311 28.67 -37.84 2.13
C GLY A 311 27.96 -36.89 3.08
N VAL A 312 27.08 -37.41 3.94
CA VAL A 312 26.23 -36.57 4.79
C VAL A 312 27.01 -35.71 5.79
N GLY A 313 28.25 -36.09 6.13
CA GLY A 313 29.12 -35.29 7.01
C GLY A 313 29.85 -34.15 6.32
N ASP A 314 29.80 -34.05 4.98
CA ASP A 314 30.46 -33.00 4.20
C ASP A 314 29.50 -31.81 4.07
N ILE A 315 29.44 -31.00 5.13
CA ILE A 315 28.53 -29.85 5.28
C ILE A 315 29.00 -28.69 4.38
N THR A 316 30.31 -28.57 4.14
CA THR A 316 30.89 -27.55 3.25
C THR A 316 30.71 -27.85 1.77
N GLY A 317 30.57 -29.14 1.42
CA GLY A 317 30.44 -29.62 0.04
C GLY A 317 31.77 -29.62 -0.72
N ASP A 318 32.90 -29.68 -0.02
CA ASP A 318 34.25 -29.64 -0.62
C ASP A 318 34.78 -31.04 -1.00
N GLY A 319 34.01 -32.08 -0.70
CA GLY A 319 34.28 -33.49 -1.00
C GLY A 319 35.00 -34.23 0.12
N ILE A 320 35.36 -33.58 1.25
CA ILE A 320 36.07 -34.22 2.37
C ILE A 320 35.50 -33.78 3.73
N VAL A 321 34.98 -34.73 4.52
CA VAL A 321 34.57 -34.48 5.91
C VAL A 321 35.79 -34.19 6.78
N SER A 322 35.86 -32.97 7.30
CA SER A 322 37.04 -32.44 7.97
C SER A 322 36.69 -31.55 9.19
N ALA A 323 37.70 -30.89 9.75
CA ALA A 323 37.50 -29.98 10.88
C ALA A 323 36.63 -28.77 10.52
N GLN A 324 36.55 -28.42 9.25
CA GLN A 324 35.70 -27.35 8.73
C GLN A 324 34.22 -27.72 8.88
N ASP A 325 33.83 -28.94 8.51
CA ASP A 325 32.46 -29.43 8.70
C ASP A 325 32.11 -29.53 10.19
N LEU A 326 33.04 -30.03 11.00
CA LEU A 326 32.86 -30.06 12.46
C LEU A 326 32.64 -28.64 13.02
N SER A 327 33.38 -27.65 12.53
CA SER A 327 33.21 -26.27 12.97
C SER A 327 31.83 -25.70 12.61
N LEU A 328 31.30 -26.06 11.43
CA LEU A 328 29.92 -25.72 11.04
C LEU A 328 28.90 -26.44 11.92
N LEU A 329 29.08 -27.74 12.17
CA LEU A 329 28.16 -28.50 13.02
C LEU A 329 28.08 -27.90 14.42
N LEU A 330 29.22 -27.59 15.02
CA LEU A 330 29.28 -26.97 16.34
C LEU A 330 28.71 -25.54 16.34
N ALA A 331 28.80 -24.81 15.22
CA ALA A 331 28.20 -23.48 15.07
C ALA A 331 26.66 -23.53 15.07
N TYR A 332 26.07 -24.68 14.69
CA TYR A 332 24.62 -24.90 14.67
C TYR A 332 24.10 -25.73 15.86
N TRP A 333 24.95 -26.08 16.83
CA TRP A 333 24.59 -26.95 17.95
C TRP A 333 23.36 -26.46 18.72
N SER A 334 22.38 -27.35 18.94
CA SER A 334 21.09 -27.07 19.60
C SER A 334 20.63 -28.17 20.56
#